data_AF-A0A2U3PTV6-F1
#
_entry.id   AF-A0A2U3PTV6-F1
#
_cell.length_a   1.000
_cell.length_b   1.000
_cell.length_c   1.000
_cell.angle_alpha   90.00
_cell.angle_beta   90.00
_cell.angle_gamma   90.00
#
_symmetry.space_group_name_H-M   'P 1'
#
loop_
_entity.id
_entity.type
_entity.pdbx_description
1 polymer ?
#
loop_
_entity_poly.entity_id
_entity_poly.type
_entity_poly.pdbx_seq_one_letter_code
_entity_poly.pdbx_strand_id
1 'polypeptide(L)'
;MFTLSGAKSAASAVDRRYFRLNRLLLALAALSLSGCMPATTPIASADPAAPAAKVARIGYRSTIAPYTSLRPATPAPWRGRNDAVTPQPKQDR
;
A
#
# COMPACT_ATOMS: atom_id res chain seq x y z
N MET A 1 64.72 3.66 -41.93
CA MET A 1 63.78 2.59 -41.48
C MET A 1 63.08 2.95 -40.15
N PHE A 2 62.69 4.21 -39.92
CA PHE A 2 62.07 4.65 -38.65
C PHE A 2 60.82 5.54 -38.80
N THR A 3 60.53 6.05 -39.99
CA THR A 3 59.36 6.93 -40.23
C THR A 3 58.03 6.18 -40.25
N LEU A 4 58.02 4.89 -40.60
CA LEU A 4 56.81 4.05 -40.55
C LEU A 4 56.38 3.67 -39.12
N SER A 5 57.31 3.69 -38.16
CA SER A 5 57.03 3.26 -36.78
C SER A 5 56.25 4.30 -35.98
N GLY A 6 56.49 5.60 -36.21
CA GLY A 6 55.74 6.69 -35.57
C GLY A 6 54.28 6.79 -36.04
N ALA A 7 54.03 6.57 -37.33
CA ALA A 7 52.68 6.60 -37.90
C ALA A 7 51.80 5.45 -37.37
N LYS A 8 52.36 4.24 -37.21
CA LYS A 8 51.67 3.10 -36.59
C LYS A 8 51.36 3.36 -35.11
N SER A 9 52.31 3.89 -34.34
CA SER A 9 52.09 4.22 -32.93
C SER A 9 51.05 5.32 -32.72
N ALA A 10 51.02 6.34 -33.58
CA ALA A 10 50.00 7.39 -33.55
C ALA A 10 48.61 6.84 -33.91
N ALA A 11 48.49 6.01 -34.94
CA ALA A 11 47.24 5.34 -35.29
C ALA A 11 46.74 4.43 -34.16
N SER A 12 47.62 3.64 -33.54
CA SER A 12 47.26 2.79 -32.39
C SER A 12 46.89 3.59 -31.14
N ALA A 13 47.50 4.75 -30.91
CA ALA A 13 47.13 5.63 -29.80
C ALA A 13 45.76 6.28 -30.00
N VAL A 14 45.46 6.67 -31.24
CA VAL A 14 44.16 7.21 -31.65
C VAL A 14 43.08 6.14 -31.54
N ASP A 15 43.33 4.93 -32.04
CA ASP A 15 42.42 3.79 -31.96
C ASP A 15 42.14 3.38 -30.50
N ARG A 16 43.19 3.37 -29.66
CA ARG A 16 43.05 3.16 -28.21
C ARG A 16 42.21 4.24 -27.54
N ARG A 17 42.33 5.51 -27.96
CA ARG A 17 41.55 6.63 -27.43
C ARG A 17 40.08 6.54 -27.85
N TYR A 18 39.80 6.20 -29.11
CA TYR A 18 38.45 5.93 -29.59
C TYR A 18 37.81 4.76 -28.86
N PHE A 19 38.54 3.67 -28.65
CA PHE A 19 38.05 2.52 -27.89
C PHE A 19 37.70 2.87 -26.44
N ARG A 20 38.53 3.69 -25.78
CA ARG A 20 38.26 4.18 -24.40
C ARG A 20 37.05 5.10 -24.34
N LEU A 21 36.92 6.04 -25.28
CA LEU A 21 35.78 6.95 -25.38
C LEU A 21 34.50 6.18 -25.68
N ASN A 22 34.54 5.22 -26.60
CA ASN A 22 33.39 4.39 -26.94
C ASN A 22 32.94 3.54 -25.75
N ARG A 23 33.88 2.98 -24.98
CA ARG A 23 33.55 2.28 -23.73
C ARG A 23 32.92 3.18 -22.68
N LEU A 24 33.40 4.42 -22.54
CA LEU A 24 32.82 5.38 -21.60
C LEU A 24 31.39 5.76 -22.02
N LEU A 25 31.18 6.00 -23.31
CA LEU A 25 29.85 6.29 -23.87
C LEU A 25 28.90 5.10 -23.69
N LEU A 26 29.36 3.88 -23.94
CA LEU A 26 28.57 2.67 -23.70
C LEU A 26 28.18 2.53 -22.23
N ALA A 27 29.12 2.77 -21.32
CA ALA A 27 28.85 2.70 -19.88
C ALA A 27 27.84 3.77 -19.44
N LEU A 28 27.97 4.99 -19.96
CA LEU A 28 27.05 6.09 -19.67
C LEU A 28 25.64 5.79 -20.20
N ALA A 29 25.55 5.24 -21.42
CA ALA A 29 24.28 4.80 -22.00
C ALA A 29 23.64 3.64 -21.21
N ALA A 30 24.43 2.64 -20.80
CA ALA A 30 23.93 1.55 -19.97
C ALA A 30 23.38 2.04 -18.63
N LEU A 31 24.07 2.99 -17.98
CA LEU A 31 23.62 3.59 -16.73
C LEU A 31 22.33 4.40 -16.91
N SER A 32 22.22 5.22 -17.95
CA SER A 32 21.02 6.00 -18.21
C SER A 32 19.81 5.12 -18.57
N LEU A 33 20.02 4.02 -19.31
CA LEU A 33 18.96 3.06 -19.63
C LEU A 33 18.60 2.12 -18.46
N SER A 34 19.49 1.94 -17.47
CA SER A 34 19.23 1.04 -16.33
C SER A 34 18.03 1.47 -15.47
N GLY A 35 17.75 2.78 -15.39
CA GLY A 35 16.58 3.31 -14.70
C GLY A 35 15.26 3.17 -15.47
N CYS A 36 15.31 2.75 -16.74
CA CYS A 36 14.12 2.52 -17.56
C CYS A 36 13.52 1.12 -17.35
N MET A 37 14.26 0.22 -16.69
CA MET A 37 13.72 -1.06 -16.27
C MET A 37 12.89 -0.86 -15.00
N PRO A 38 11.62 -1.31 -14.96
CA PRO A 38 10.85 -1.32 -13.73
C PRO A 38 11.65 -2.07 -12.67
N ALA A 39 11.81 -1.49 -11.49
CA ALA A 39 12.36 -2.21 -10.35
C ALA A 39 11.41 -3.37 -10.02
N THR A 40 11.70 -4.55 -10.53
CA THR A 40 10.98 -5.77 -10.19
C THR A 40 11.48 -6.21 -8.82
N THR A 41 10.82 -5.72 -7.77
CA THR A 41 10.97 -6.37 -6.48
C THR A 41 10.39 -7.77 -6.61
N PRO A 42 11.18 -8.83 -6.35
CA PRO A 42 10.60 -10.16 -6.29
C PRO A 42 9.61 -10.16 -5.13
N ILE A 43 8.33 -10.15 -5.47
CA ILE A 43 7.28 -10.40 -4.50
C ILE A 43 7.40 -11.88 -4.17
N ALA A 44 8.16 -12.20 -3.12
CA ALA A 44 8.25 -13.54 -2.53
C ALA A 44 6.95 -13.86 -1.76
N SER A 45 5.81 -13.64 -2.40
CA SER A 45 4.51 -14.06 -1.92
C SER A 45 4.23 -15.46 -2.45
N ALA A 46 3.51 -16.24 -1.64
CA ALA A 46 2.86 -17.46 -2.11
C ALA A 46 2.13 -17.20 -3.44
N ASP A 47 2.35 -18.08 -4.42
CA ASP A 47 1.61 -18.08 -5.68
C ASP A 47 0.12 -18.25 -5.39
N PRO A 48 -0.74 -17.28 -5.75
CA PRO A 48 -2.19 -17.37 -5.52
C PRO A 48 -2.84 -18.57 -6.23
N ALA A 49 -2.22 -19.07 -7.30
CA ALA A 49 -2.71 -20.23 -8.05
C ALA A 49 -2.23 -21.57 -7.47
N ALA A 50 -1.29 -21.56 -6.51
CA ALA A 50 -0.75 -22.78 -5.91
C ALA A 50 -1.62 -23.22 -4.72
N PRO A 51 -2.39 -24.32 -4.83
CA PRO A 51 -3.27 -24.78 -3.75
C PRO A 51 -2.50 -25.30 -2.52
N ALA A 52 -1.22 -25.65 -2.68
CA ALA A 52 -0.34 -26.10 -1.59
C ALA A 52 0.36 -24.94 -0.87
N ALA A 53 0.22 -23.69 -1.35
CA ALA A 53 0.87 -22.57 -0.73
C ALA A 53 0.22 -22.24 0.62
N LYS A 54 1.05 -22.09 1.66
CA LYS A 54 0.57 -21.75 3.00
C LYS A 54 0.21 -20.27 3.05
N VAL A 55 -1.06 -19.98 3.33
CA VAL A 55 -1.59 -18.61 3.49
C VAL A 55 -1.98 -18.40 4.96
N ALA A 56 -1.81 -17.17 5.45
CA ALA A 56 -2.31 -16.79 6.77
C ALA A 56 -3.83 -16.99 6.85
N ARG A 57 -4.32 -17.41 8.02
CA ARG A 57 -5.77 -17.62 8.23
C ARG A 57 -6.51 -16.28 8.14
N ILE A 58 -7.58 -16.25 7.36
CA ILE A 58 -8.50 -15.10 7.28
C ILE A 58 -9.27 -15.01 8.61
N GLY A 59 -9.21 -13.86 9.27
CA GLY A 59 -10.03 -13.54 10.44
C GLY A 59 -11.13 -12.57 10.05
N TYR A 60 -12.40 -12.95 10.24
CA TYR A 60 -13.51 -12.02 10.06
C TYR A 60 -13.66 -11.17 11.32
N ARG A 61 -13.62 -9.84 11.18
CA ARG A 61 -13.89 -8.92 12.28
C ARG A 61 -15.02 -8.00 11.85
N SER A 62 -16.09 -7.94 12.65
CA SER A 62 -17.14 -6.95 12.44
C SER A 62 -16.56 -5.55 12.60
N THR A 63 -16.64 -4.73 11.55
CA THR A 63 -16.33 -3.29 11.57
C THR A 63 -17.49 -2.46 12.11
N ILE A 64 -18.65 -3.08 12.33
CA ILE A 64 -19.84 -2.40 12.80
C ILE A 64 -19.82 -2.41 14.33
N ALA A 65 -19.88 -1.21 14.92
CA ALA A 65 -20.01 -1.04 16.37
C ALA A 65 -21.28 -1.76 16.88
N PRO A 66 -21.29 -2.29 18.12
CA PRO A 66 -22.49 -2.88 18.71
C PRO A 66 -23.66 -1.88 18.65
N TYR A 67 -24.83 -2.36 18.22
CA TYR A 67 -26.04 -1.54 18.18
C TYR A 67 -26.54 -1.25 19.60
N THR A 68 -26.51 0.01 20.01
CA THR A 68 -27.16 0.46 21.25
C THR A 68 -28.64 0.69 20.97
N SER A 69 -29.49 -0.13 21.58
CA SER A 69 -30.95 0.04 21.50
C SER A 69 -31.38 1.34 22.16
N LEU A 70 -32.02 2.23 21.39
CA LEU A 70 -32.67 3.45 21.86
C LEU A 70 -34.15 3.25 22.22
N ARG A 71 -34.59 1.98 22.40
CA ARG A 71 -35.98 1.74 22.82
C ARG A 71 -36.26 2.48 24.13
N PRO A 72 -37.40 3.16 24.24
CA PRO A 72 -37.83 3.76 25.50
C PRO A 72 -37.76 2.71 26.61
N ALA A 73 -37.19 3.09 27.75
CA ALA A 73 -37.20 2.26 28.94
C ALA A 73 -38.64 1.82 29.26
N THR A 74 -38.81 0.64 29.88
CA THR A 74 -40.11 0.14 30.32
C THR A 74 -40.93 1.28 30.94
N PRO A 75 -42.14 1.56 30.43
CA PRO A 75 -42.91 2.71 30.91
C PRO A 75 -43.20 2.56 32.40
N ALA A 76 -43.08 3.67 33.14
CA ALA A 76 -43.40 3.70 34.56
C ALA A 76 -44.87 3.26 34.79
N PRO A 77 -45.18 2.64 35.94
CA PRO A 77 -46.54 2.20 36.25
C PRO A 77 -47.55 3.36 36.17
N TRP A 78 -48.57 3.22 35.32
CA TRP A 78 -49.53 4.29 35.04
C TRP A 78 -50.42 4.66 36.24
N ARG A 79 -50.65 3.72 37.17
CA ARG A 79 -51.57 3.91 38.30
C ARG A 79 -51.24 5.12 39.17
N GLY A 80 -49.98 5.24 39.61
CA GLY A 80 -49.56 6.35 40.46
C GLY A 80 -49.66 7.72 39.77
N ARG A 81 -49.58 7.76 38.44
CA ARG A 81 -49.78 8.98 37.65
C ARG A 81 -51.27 9.36 37.59
N ASN A 82 -52.16 8.37 37.47
CA ASN A 82 -53.59 8.61 37.50
C ASN A 82 -54.07 9.04 38.89
N ASP A 83 -53.56 8.42 39.94
CA ASP A 83 -53.89 8.81 41.32
C ASP A 83 -53.46 10.26 41.61
N ALA A 84 -52.30 10.69 41.07
CA ALA A 84 -51.79 12.05 41.24
C ALA A 84 -52.64 13.14 40.55
N VAL A 85 -53.41 12.79 39.51
CA VAL A 85 -54.28 13.75 38.79
C VAL A 85 -55.75 13.57 39.12
N THR A 86 -56.11 12.62 39.97
CA THR A 86 -57.51 12.34 40.32
C THR A 86 -58.08 13.50 41.17
N PRO A 87 -59.14 14.19 40.72
CA PRO A 87 -59.78 15.24 41.51
C PRO A 87 -60.34 14.69 42.81
N GLN A 88 -60.20 15.45 43.91
CA GLN A 88 -60.79 15.07 45.19
C GLN A 88 -62.33 15.16 45.12
N PRO A 89 -63.05 14.20 45.72
CA PRO A 89 -64.50 14.26 45.77
C PRO A 89 -64.96 15.53 46.48
N LYS A 90 -65.96 16.20 45.91
CA LYS A 90 -66.56 17.39 46.49
C LYS A 90 -67.27 16.98 47.79
N GLN A 91 -66.89 17.57 48.91
CA GLN A 91 -67.65 17.41 50.15
C GLN A 91 -68.94 18.23 50.02
N ASP A 92 -70.07 17.53 49.92
CA ASP A 92 -71.38 18.15 50.01
C ASP A 92 -71.64 18.51 51.48
N ARG A 93 -71.80 19.80 51.77
CA ARG A 93 -72.20 20.35 53.07
C ARG A 93 -73.55 21.04 52.94
#